data_AF-A0A976Q5K9-F1
#
_entry.id   AF-A0A976Q5K9-F1
#
_cell.length_a   1.000
_cell.length_b   1.000
_cell.length_c   1.000
_cell.angle_alpha   90.00
_cell.angle_beta   90.00
_cell.angle_gamma   90.00
#
_symmetry.space_group_name_H-M   'P 1'
#
loop_
_entity.id
_entity.type
_entity.pdbx_description
1 polymer ?
#
loop_
_entity_poly.entity_id
_entity_poly.type
_entity_poly.pdbx_seq_one_letter_code
_entity_poly.pdbx_strand_id
1 'polypeptide(L)'
;MIDIGRRLDEPVDRSLAGEVGPAVCGDCHHEADRTWRATAHGQRDATGEAHRAACEACHGPGTLHVDANESVLRRVIVFARGQGDPTIVHPQRIEVADRAQACAPCHAEPGSGASDRLDAVWPDHAARRPWQEIPSMQTSVCSRRGEMTCTSCHAMHQTSQTDAQLRSGLDRDSVCTQCHTSLVSPADRERHSRHRQGPSEPGCIDCHMPSIVFGDRTVSRTHAVAIPRPGANPEVSRPDACTLCHVNRDRAWAAMAAAAWWQQDLHRRPSAPETTRLLAGDAVERAVAAYALGRREADPLAEVTPRLEQLIDVVTDDPDVDVRVVALRSVRDLVARQHPRVLRFVDDVDAIAARPERRRRVQALRDAVAAATADPLRRHRH
;
A
#
# COMPACT_ATOMS: atom_id res chain seq x y z
N MET A 1 -8.10 35.07 36.93
CA MET A 1 -7.52 33.91 37.62
C MET A 1 -7.22 32.90 36.54
N ILE A 2 -5.94 32.55 36.34
CA ILE A 2 -5.57 31.44 35.45
C ILE A 2 -6.07 30.20 36.17
N ASP A 3 -7.09 29.54 35.63
CA ASP A 3 -7.55 28.26 36.14
C ASP A 3 -6.44 27.23 35.88
N ILE A 4 -5.63 26.99 36.90
CA ILE A 4 -4.56 25.99 36.93
C ILE A 4 -5.17 24.59 37.23
N GLY A 5 -6.49 24.46 37.22
CA GLY A 5 -7.24 23.64 38.16
C GLY A 5 -7.63 22.25 37.73
N ARG A 6 -7.28 21.76 36.53
CA ARG A 6 -7.37 20.32 36.28
C ARG A 6 -6.08 19.64 36.68
N ARG A 7 -6.14 18.83 37.74
CA ARG A 7 -5.03 17.94 38.08
C ARG A 7 -4.87 16.94 36.91
N LEU A 8 -3.63 16.64 36.52
CA LEU A 8 -3.36 15.75 35.37
C LEU A 8 -3.88 14.32 35.56
N ASP A 9 -4.29 13.96 36.77
CA ASP A 9 -4.88 12.69 37.20
C ASP A 9 -6.43 12.71 37.23
N GLU A 10 -7.08 13.85 37.01
CA GLU A 10 -8.54 13.92 36.95
C GLU A 10 -9.10 13.36 35.63
N PRO A 11 -10.21 12.59 35.68
CA PRO A 11 -10.89 12.14 34.48
C PRO A 11 -11.31 13.32 33.60
N VAL A 12 -10.89 13.30 32.33
CA VAL A 12 -11.29 14.31 31.35
C VAL A 12 -12.60 13.88 30.70
N ASP A 13 -13.69 14.58 31.00
CA ASP A 13 -14.92 14.49 30.22
C ASP A 13 -14.71 15.14 28.85
N ARG A 14 -14.62 14.32 27.82
CA ARG A 14 -14.38 14.74 26.42
C ARG A 14 -15.68 15.01 25.66
N SER A 15 -16.85 14.78 26.26
CA SER A 15 -18.15 15.00 25.59
C SER A 15 -18.43 16.47 25.30
N LEU A 16 -17.74 17.38 25.99
CA LEU A 16 -17.84 18.84 25.84
C LEU A 16 -16.79 19.42 24.88
N ALA A 17 -15.90 18.59 24.33
CA ALA A 17 -14.81 19.07 23.49
C ALA A 17 -15.28 19.35 22.05
N GLY A 18 -15.02 20.56 21.56
CA GLY A 18 -15.16 20.96 20.16
C GLY A 18 -13.85 20.95 19.38
N GLU A 19 -13.96 21.14 18.06
CA GLU A 19 -12.84 21.24 17.12
C GLU A 19 -12.23 22.65 17.10
N VAL A 20 -10.90 22.75 16.98
CA VAL A 20 -10.14 24.02 16.87
C VAL A 20 -9.52 24.24 15.50
N GLY A 21 -9.44 23.18 14.67
CA GLY A 21 -8.88 23.22 13.33
C GLY A 21 -7.35 23.07 13.28
N PRO A 22 -6.81 22.66 12.11
CA PRO A 22 -5.39 22.29 11.97
C PRO A 22 -4.42 23.46 12.13
N ALA A 23 -4.84 24.70 11.85
CA ALA A 23 -3.98 25.87 11.97
C ALA A 23 -3.54 26.12 13.43
N VAL A 24 -4.49 26.01 14.37
CA VAL A 24 -4.22 26.18 15.81
C VAL A 24 -3.23 25.13 16.32
N CYS A 25 -3.39 23.88 15.87
CA CYS A 25 -2.44 22.81 16.17
C CYS A 25 -1.04 23.13 15.60
N GLY A 26 -0.97 23.64 14.37
CA GLY A 26 0.25 24.01 13.69
C GLY A 26 1.05 25.11 14.39
N ASP A 27 0.39 26.05 15.06
CA ASP A 27 1.04 27.15 15.81
C ASP A 27 1.83 26.68 17.03
N CYS A 28 1.46 25.54 17.62
CA CYS A 28 2.18 24.94 18.75
C CYS A 28 3.03 23.73 18.33
N HIS A 29 2.61 22.99 17.31
CA HIS A 29 3.22 21.72 16.86
C HIS A 29 3.77 21.80 15.43
N HIS A 30 4.51 22.87 15.13
CA HIS A 30 5.03 23.18 13.79
C HIS A 30 5.68 21.99 13.06
N GLU A 31 6.51 21.19 13.74
CA GLU A 31 7.17 20.05 13.10
C GLU A 31 6.22 18.88 12.79
N ALA A 32 5.28 18.61 13.68
CA ALA A 32 4.28 17.57 13.46
C ALA A 32 3.35 17.95 12.29
N ASP A 33 2.93 19.22 12.23
CA ASP A 33 2.14 19.78 11.12
C ASP A 33 2.91 19.72 9.80
N ARG A 34 4.14 20.25 9.77
CA ARG A 34 4.99 20.23 8.56
C ARG A 34 5.20 18.83 8.02
N THR A 35 5.53 17.87 8.90
CA THR A 35 5.82 16.49 8.46
C THR A 35 4.56 15.73 8.06
N TRP A 36 3.42 15.98 8.72
CA TRP A 36 2.13 15.39 8.34
C TRP A 36 1.63 15.91 6.99
N ARG A 37 1.74 17.22 6.73
CA ARG A 37 1.37 17.83 5.43
C ARG A 37 2.12 17.21 4.25
N ALA A 38 3.32 16.68 4.48
CA ALA A 38 4.12 16.00 3.47
C ALA A 38 3.64 14.57 3.16
N THR A 39 2.80 13.98 4.02
CA THR A 39 2.26 12.62 3.83
C THR A 39 1.08 12.62 2.85
N ALA A 40 0.71 11.43 2.34
CA ALA A 40 -0.48 11.25 1.51
C ALA A 40 -1.77 11.76 2.18
N HIS A 41 -1.88 11.62 3.51
CA HIS A 41 -3.02 12.13 4.27
C HIS A 41 -3.09 13.65 4.24
N GLY A 42 -1.97 14.33 4.52
CA GLY A 42 -1.90 15.79 4.49
C GLY A 42 -2.06 16.39 3.09
N GLN A 43 -1.59 15.69 2.06
CA GLN A 43 -1.79 16.11 0.67
C GLN A 43 -3.26 16.02 0.23
N ARG A 44 -3.99 14.98 0.67
CA ARG A 44 -5.43 14.81 0.39
C ARG A 44 -6.32 15.77 1.19
N ASP A 45 -5.91 16.13 2.40
CA ASP A 45 -6.57 17.20 3.16
C ASP A 45 -6.49 18.53 2.41
N ALA A 46 -5.31 18.86 1.86
CA ALA A 46 -5.09 20.10 1.12
C ALA A 46 -5.95 20.25 -0.16
N THR A 47 -6.42 19.14 -0.75
CA THR A 47 -7.31 19.16 -1.92
C THR A 47 -8.79 19.17 -1.56
N GLY A 48 -9.15 19.12 -0.28
CA GLY A 48 -10.54 19.06 0.20
C GLY A 48 -11.22 17.71 -0.07
N GLU A 49 -10.46 16.71 -0.52
CA GLU A 49 -10.96 15.35 -0.79
C GLU A 49 -11.09 14.51 0.49
N ALA A 50 -10.49 14.97 1.60
CA ALA A 50 -10.64 14.32 2.88
C ALA A 50 -11.88 14.84 3.63
N HIS A 51 -12.90 14.00 3.80
CA HIS A 51 -14.13 14.37 4.50
C HIS A 51 -13.94 14.80 5.97
N ARG A 52 -12.78 14.52 6.61
CA ARG A 52 -12.45 14.91 8.01
C ARG A 52 -10.94 15.01 8.34
N ALA A 53 -9.99 14.97 7.40
CA ALA A 53 -8.60 14.61 7.74
C ALA A 53 -7.68 15.78 8.16
N ALA A 54 -8.03 16.50 9.22
CA ALA A 54 -7.09 17.35 9.94
C ALA A 54 -6.47 16.60 11.15
N CYS A 55 -5.80 17.32 12.05
CA CYS A 55 -5.22 16.75 13.28
C CYS A 55 -6.28 16.03 14.14
N GLU A 56 -7.46 16.61 14.26
CA GLU A 56 -8.54 16.17 15.16
C GLU A 56 -9.23 14.90 14.67
N ALA A 57 -8.99 14.49 13.41
CA ALA A 57 -9.43 13.21 12.87
C ALA A 57 -8.85 12.00 13.64
N CYS A 58 -7.59 12.14 14.08
CA CYS A 58 -6.87 11.09 14.80
C CYS A 58 -6.69 11.43 16.29
N HIS A 59 -6.62 12.72 16.62
CA HIS A 59 -6.38 13.20 17.99
C HIS A 59 -7.67 13.53 18.76
N GLY A 60 -8.82 13.49 18.09
CA GLY A 60 -10.09 13.93 18.64
C GLY A 60 -10.19 15.46 18.78
N PRO A 61 -11.31 15.98 19.28
CA PRO A 61 -11.54 17.41 19.41
C PRO A 61 -10.54 18.07 20.38
N GLY A 62 -9.94 19.19 19.96
CA GLY A 62 -8.75 19.78 20.60
C GLY A 62 -9.00 20.92 21.60
N THR A 63 -10.22 21.45 21.72
CA THR A 63 -10.53 22.60 22.60
C THR A 63 -10.01 22.44 24.03
N LEU A 64 -10.30 21.30 24.69
CA LEU A 64 -9.82 21.03 26.05
C LEU A 64 -8.29 21.05 26.17
N HIS A 65 -7.59 20.66 25.10
CA HIS A 65 -6.14 20.66 25.05
C HIS A 65 -5.56 22.05 24.82
N VAL A 66 -6.15 22.82 23.93
CA VAL A 66 -5.76 24.21 23.67
C VAL A 66 -5.95 25.04 24.94
N ASP A 67 -7.15 25.03 25.51
CA ASP A 67 -7.52 25.81 26.70
C ASP A 67 -6.59 25.49 27.88
N ALA A 68 -6.31 24.21 28.11
CA ALA A 68 -5.44 23.80 29.20
C ALA A 68 -3.98 24.23 28.98
N ASN A 69 -3.49 24.18 27.74
CA ASN A 69 -2.08 24.47 27.41
C ASN A 69 -1.78 25.93 27.09
N GLU A 70 -2.74 26.85 27.14
CA GLU A 70 -2.46 28.29 27.18
C GLU A 70 -1.45 28.60 28.31
N SER A 71 -1.59 27.90 29.44
CA SER A 71 -0.65 27.97 30.56
C SER A 71 0.74 27.37 30.21
N VAL A 72 1.75 28.24 30.16
CA VAL A 72 3.17 27.83 30.01
C VAL A 72 3.60 26.88 31.12
N LEU A 73 3.17 27.14 32.37
CA LEU A 73 3.52 26.29 33.51
C LEU A 73 2.98 24.88 33.34
N ARG A 74 1.74 24.73 32.86
CA ARG A 74 1.16 23.41 32.58
C ARG A 74 1.96 22.67 31.52
N ARG A 75 2.32 23.33 30.42
CA ARG A 75 3.14 22.75 29.35
C ARG A 75 4.45 22.18 29.88
N VAL A 76 5.15 22.93 30.75
CA VAL A 76 6.39 22.47 31.40
C VAL A 76 6.14 21.25 32.30
N ILE A 77 5.05 21.25 33.09
CA ILE A 77 4.71 20.12 33.97
C ILE A 77 4.39 18.86 33.16
N VAL A 78 3.59 18.97 32.10
CA VAL A 78 3.23 17.84 31.22
C VAL A 78 4.49 17.26 30.58
N PHE A 79 5.37 18.12 30.05
CA PHE A 79 6.64 17.69 29.48
C PHE A 79 7.53 16.98 30.51
N ALA A 80 7.70 17.58 31.70
CA ALA A 80 8.55 17.03 32.76
C ALA A 80 8.05 15.67 33.30
N ARG A 81 6.73 15.44 33.31
CA ARG A 81 6.15 14.16 33.75
C ARG A 81 6.27 13.06 32.70
N GLY A 82 6.35 13.40 31.41
CA GLY A 82 6.50 12.43 30.32
C GLY A 82 5.32 11.47 30.09
N GLN A 83 4.24 11.56 30.87
CA GLN A 83 3.09 10.65 30.80
C GLN A 83 2.11 10.97 29.66
N GLY A 84 2.33 12.09 28.96
CA GLY A 84 1.43 12.59 27.92
C GLY A 84 0.31 13.46 28.47
N ASP A 85 -0.39 14.13 27.56
CA ASP A 85 -1.46 15.05 27.92
C ASP A 85 -2.81 14.33 27.85
N PRO A 86 -3.53 14.15 28.97
CA PRO A 86 -4.80 13.44 28.98
C PRO A 86 -5.94 14.21 28.27
N THR A 87 -5.75 15.50 27.97
CA THR A 87 -6.79 16.33 27.32
C THR A 87 -6.88 16.11 25.81
N ILE A 88 -5.97 15.33 25.22
CA ILE A 88 -5.97 15.02 23.79
C ILE A 88 -5.68 13.52 23.59
N VAL A 89 -6.23 12.91 22.54
CA VAL A 89 -5.87 11.53 22.20
C VAL A 89 -4.48 11.51 21.60
N HIS A 90 -3.63 10.59 22.06
CA HIS A 90 -2.39 10.27 21.36
C HIS A 90 -2.44 8.79 20.96
N PRO A 91 -2.58 8.43 19.67
CA PRO A 91 -2.83 7.05 19.24
C PRO A 91 -1.80 6.02 19.71
N GLN A 92 -0.57 6.42 20.00
CA GLN A 92 0.45 5.50 20.54
C GLN A 92 0.42 5.34 22.07
N ARG A 93 -0.37 6.13 22.79
CA ARG A 93 -0.47 6.12 24.27
C ARG A 93 -1.82 5.60 24.78
N ILE A 94 -2.70 5.17 23.88
CA ILE A 94 -3.93 4.45 24.23
C ILE A 94 -3.69 2.93 24.15
N GLU A 95 -4.63 2.19 24.73
CA GLU A 95 -4.66 0.73 24.71
C GLU A 95 -4.55 0.20 23.28
N VAL A 96 -3.82 -0.91 23.10
CA VAL A 96 -3.54 -1.51 21.79
C VAL A 96 -4.84 -1.80 21.03
N ALA A 97 -5.87 -2.26 21.74
CA ALA A 97 -7.20 -2.56 21.19
C ALA A 97 -7.89 -1.33 20.56
N ASP A 98 -7.59 -0.12 21.07
CA ASP A 98 -8.24 1.11 20.63
C ASP A 98 -7.45 1.85 19.55
N ARG A 99 -6.17 1.51 19.33
CA ARG A 99 -5.31 2.23 18.36
C ARG A 99 -5.85 2.21 16.94
N ALA A 100 -6.51 1.13 16.53
CA ALA A 100 -7.11 1.02 15.21
C ALA A 100 -8.31 1.97 15.01
N GLN A 101 -8.96 2.42 16.10
CA GLN A 101 -10.13 3.30 16.02
C GLN A 101 -9.78 4.68 15.46
N ALA A 102 -8.55 5.16 15.65
CA ALA A 102 -8.08 6.41 15.04
C ALA A 102 -7.98 6.33 13.50
N CYS A 103 -7.95 5.10 12.95
CA CYS A 103 -7.84 4.84 11.51
C CYS A 103 -9.18 4.35 10.91
N ALA A 104 -10.05 3.77 11.74
CA ALA A 104 -11.31 3.14 11.35
C ALA A 104 -12.27 4.01 10.53
N PRO A 105 -12.42 5.32 10.81
CA PRO A 105 -13.34 6.17 10.05
C PRO A 105 -13.08 6.19 8.54
N CYS A 106 -11.85 5.89 8.09
CA CYS A 106 -11.49 5.92 6.67
C CYS A 106 -10.93 4.59 6.14
N HIS A 107 -10.36 3.74 7.01
CA HIS A 107 -9.71 2.47 6.61
C HIS A 107 -10.46 1.21 7.05
N ALA A 108 -11.67 1.37 7.63
CA ALA A 108 -12.56 0.27 7.98
C ALA A 108 -13.91 0.35 7.27
N GLU A 109 -14.04 1.16 6.20
CA GLU A 109 -15.31 1.24 5.48
C GLU A 109 -15.65 -0.15 4.92
N PRO A 110 -16.78 -0.77 5.32
CA PRO A 110 -17.28 -1.91 4.59
C PRO A 110 -17.57 -1.38 3.18
N GLY A 111 -17.08 -2.07 2.15
CA GLY A 111 -17.51 -1.77 0.79
C GLY A 111 -19.02 -1.62 0.81
N SER A 112 -19.52 -0.47 0.34
CA SER A 112 -20.95 -0.17 0.37
C SER A 112 -21.66 -1.43 -0.09
N GLY A 113 -22.60 -1.97 0.68
CA GLY A 113 -23.33 -3.20 0.34
C GLY A 113 -24.12 -3.15 -0.98
N ALA A 114 -23.81 -2.19 -1.86
CA ALA A 114 -24.11 -2.19 -3.25
C ALA A 114 -23.56 -3.45 -3.92
N SER A 115 -24.41 -4.01 -4.76
CA SER A 115 -24.28 -5.19 -5.61
C SER A 115 -23.07 -5.21 -6.57
N ASP A 116 -22.08 -4.34 -6.43
CA ASP A 116 -20.91 -4.26 -7.29
C ASP A 116 -19.75 -5.09 -6.74
N ARG A 117 -19.34 -6.10 -7.51
CA ARG A 117 -18.19 -6.98 -7.22
C ARG A 117 -16.88 -6.21 -6.96
N LEU A 118 -16.79 -4.95 -7.39
CA LEU A 118 -15.60 -4.10 -7.27
C LEU A 118 -15.38 -3.51 -5.87
N ASP A 119 -16.44 -3.38 -5.07
CA ASP A 119 -16.35 -2.89 -3.68
C ASP A 119 -16.37 -4.03 -2.66
N ALA A 120 -16.58 -5.27 -3.08
CA ALA A 120 -16.47 -6.43 -2.20
C ALA A 120 -15.02 -6.64 -1.70
N VAL A 121 -14.85 -7.26 -0.54
CA VAL A 121 -13.55 -7.83 -0.12
C VAL A 121 -13.28 -9.13 -0.89
N TRP A 122 -12.02 -9.59 -0.89
CA TRP A 122 -11.70 -10.94 -1.35
C TRP A 122 -12.44 -11.98 -0.47
N PRO A 123 -12.69 -13.20 -0.97
CA PRO A 123 -13.44 -14.20 -0.20
C PRO A 123 -12.80 -14.60 1.15
N ASP A 124 -11.49 -14.37 1.31
CA ASP A 124 -10.76 -14.56 2.57
C ASP A 124 -10.76 -13.31 3.47
N HIS A 125 -11.63 -12.34 3.18
CA HIS A 125 -11.77 -11.05 3.85
C HIS A 125 -10.57 -10.10 3.71
N ALA A 126 -9.61 -10.42 2.84
CA ALA A 126 -8.58 -9.46 2.47
C ALA A 126 -9.19 -8.32 1.64
N ALA A 127 -8.65 -7.12 1.81
CA ALA A 127 -9.08 -5.91 1.13
C ALA A 127 -8.87 -6.03 -0.38
N ARG A 128 -9.86 -5.55 -1.14
CA ARG A 128 -9.69 -5.21 -2.55
C ARG A 128 -9.38 -3.74 -2.74
N ARG A 129 -9.74 -2.89 -1.77
CA ARG A 129 -9.61 -1.43 -1.81
C ARG A 129 -8.89 -0.87 -0.57
N PRO A 130 -8.12 0.24 -0.68
CA PRO A 130 -7.31 0.78 0.42
C PRO A 130 -8.08 1.20 1.68
N TRP A 131 -9.38 1.48 1.57
CA TRP A 131 -10.24 1.84 2.71
C TRP A 131 -10.79 0.62 3.48
N GLN A 132 -10.36 -0.61 3.12
CA GLN A 132 -10.81 -1.87 3.71
C GLN A 132 -9.70 -2.57 4.54
N GLU A 133 -8.59 -1.89 4.80
CA GLU A 133 -7.36 -2.51 5.31
C GLU A 133 -7.43 -2.86 6.80
N ILE A 134 -8.27 -2.21 7.61
CA ILE A 134 -8.39 -2.55 9.03
C ILE A 134 -8.93 -3.97 9.24
N PRO A 135 -10.05 -4.38 8.61
CA PRO A 135 -10.49 -5.77 8.63
C PRO A 135 -9.39 -6.73 8.14
N SER A 136 -8.65 -6.35 7.09
CA SER A 136 -7.54 -7.16 6.56
C SER A 136 -6.44 -7.38 7.58
N MET A 137 -5.96 -6.32 8.23
CA MET A 137 -4.98 -6.39 9.32
C MET A 137 -5.46 -7.31 10.44
N GLN A 138 -6.74 -7.21 10.81
CA GLN A 138 -7.37 -8.02 11.85
C GLN A 138 -7.50 -9.51 11.47
N THR A 139 -7.34 -9.89 10.19
CA THR A 139 -7.23 -11.32 9.82
C THR A 139 -5.87 -11.92 10.18
N SER A 140 -4.83 -11.09 10.35
CA SER A 140 -3.47 -11.56 10.62
C SER A 140 -3.33 -12.11 12.05
N VAL A 141 -2.52 -13.16 12.20
CA VAL A 141 -2.11 -13.65 13.53
C VAL A 141 -1.28 -12.61 14.30
N CYS A 142 -0.58 -11.72 13.59
CA CYS A 142 0.21 -10.64 14.18
C CYS A 142 -0.68 -9.64 14.94
N SER A 143 -1.89 -9.39 14.43
CA SER A 143 -2.87 -8.50 15.07
C SER A 143 -3.76 -9.26 16.06
N ARG A 144 -4.22 -10.48 15.73
CA ARG A 144 -5.15 -11.24 16.60
C ARG A 144 -4.50 -11.82 17.85
N ARG A 145 -3.23 -12.19 17.78
CA ARG A 145 -2.50 -12.86 18.88
C ARG A 145 -1.29 -12.06 19.36
N GLY A 146 -0.93 -11.01 18.64
CA GLY A 146 0.12 -10.08 19.03
C GLY A 146 -0.44 -8.69 19.26
N GLU A 147 0.44 -7.71 19.38
CA GLU A 147 0.10 -6.31 19.60
C GLU A 147 0.29 -5.45 18.34
N MET A 148 0.29 -6.08 17.15
CA MET A 148 0.50 -5.37 15.89
C MET A 148 -0.69 -4.45 15.59
N THR A 149 -0.38 -3.17 15.37
CA THR A 149 -1.32 -2.12 14.93
C THR A 149 -0.73 -1.39 13.73
N CYS A 150 -1.49 -0.49 13.11
CA CYS A 150 -1.01 0.36 12.01
C CYS A 150 0.30 1.09 12.38
N THR A 151 0.34 1.62 13.61
CA THR A 151 1.48 2.38 14.13
C THR A 151 2.69 1.53 14.56
N SER A 152 2.59 0.20 14.49
CA SER A 152 3.76 -0.68 14.65
C SER A 152 4.76 -0.47 13.50
N CYS A 153 4.26 -0.22 12.28
CA CYS A 153 5.06 -0.02 11.07
C CYS A 153 4.98 1.42 10.53
N HIS A 154 3.83 2.08 10.65
CA HIS A 154 3.60 3.41 10.08
C HIS A 154 3.80 4.55 11.08
N ALA A 155 4.23 5.71 10.58
CA ALA A 155 4.28 6.97 11.29
C ALA A 155 3.47 8.03 10.55
N MET A 156 2.58 8.71 11.27
CA MET A 156 1.79 9.82 10.74
C MET A 156 2.56 11.15 10.73
N HIS A 157 3.63 11.22 11.54
CA HIS A 157 4.53 12.37 11.64
C HIS A 157 5.97 11.88 11.53
N GLN A 158 6.88 12.77 11.13
CA GLN A 158 8.33 12.54 11.16
C GLN A 158 8.78 11.24 10.47
N THR A 159 8.12 10.88 9.35
CA THR A 159 8.51 9.77 8.48
C THR A 159 9.49 10.24 7.41
N SER A 160 10.52 9.44 7.14
CA SER A 160 11.43 9.65 6.00
C SER A 160 10.91 9.05 4.68
N GLN A 161 9.80 8.31 4.72
CA GLN A 161 9.21 7.61 3.58
C GLN A 161 7.78 8.10 3.39
N THR A 162 7.61 9.31 2.87
CA THR A 162 6.30 10.00 2.80
C THR A 162 5.22 9.22 2.05
N ASP A 163 5.61 8.46 1.03
CA ASP A 163 4.67 7.73 0.17
C ASP A 163 4.13 6.45 0.84
N ALA A 164 4.99 5.76 1.60
CA ALA A 164 4.61 4.54 2.34
C ALA A 164 4.28 4.82 3.82
N GLN A 165 4.61 6.01 4.30
CA GLN A 165 4.53 6.45 5.69
C GLN A 165 5.13 5.47 6.69
N LEU A 166 6.19 4.74 6.31
CA LEU A 166 6.88 3.85 7.23
C LEU A 166 7.61 4.66 8.29
N ARG A 167 7.68 4.14 9.52
CA ARG A 167 8.51 4.73 10.58
C ARG A 167 9.95 4.84 10.09
N SER A 168 10.60 5.92 10.46
CA SER A 168 11.99 6.18 10.08
C SER A 168 12.90 5.03 10.52
N GLY A 169 13.77 4.59 9.61
CA GLY A 169 14.67 3.44 9.82
C GLY A 169 14.04 2.07 9.57
N LEU A 170 12.74 1.98 9.26
CA LEU A 170 12.13 0.73 8.81
C LEU A 170 12.19 0.59 7.29
N ASP A 171 12.30 -0.65 6.84
CA ASP A 171 12.28 -1.05 5.42
C ASP A 171 11.40 -2.30 5.24
N ARG A 172 11.40 -2.82 4.03
CA ARG A 172 10.61 -3.98 3.61
C ARG A 172 10.77 -5.26 4.44
N ASP A 173 11.89 -5.41 5.15
CA ASP A 173 12.23 -6.59 5.95
C ASP A 173 12.24 -6.22 7.44
N SER A 174 12.81 -5.07 7.79
CA SER A 174 12.97 -4.66 9.18
C SER A 174 11.65 -4.36 9.88
N VAL A 175 10.57 -4.03 9.15
CA VAL A 175 9.21 -4.01 9.72
C VAL A 175 8.84 -5.35 10.37
N CYS A 176 9.27 -6.48 9.81
CA CYS A 176 8.94 -7.82 10.29
C CYS A 176 9.96 -8.34 11.32
N THR A 177 11.25 -8.06 11.11
CA THR A 177 12.32 -8.62 11.96
C THR A 177 12.43 -7.97 13.33
N GLN A 178 11.62 -6.94 13.61
CA GLN A 178 11.37 -6.44 14.98
C GLN A 178 10.89 -7.57 15.92
N CYS A 179 10.04 -8.46 15.41
CA CYS A 179 9.52 -9.61 16.15
C CYS A 179 10.11 -10.94 15.64
N HIS A 180 10.35 -11.06 14.34
CA HIS A 180 10.91 -12.24 13.71
C HIS A 180 12.45 -12.22 13.73
N THR A 181 13.03 -12.20 14.93
CA THR A 181 14.47 -11.99 15.14
C THR A 181 15.34 -13.08 14.53
N SER A 182 14.83 -14.30 14.38
CA SER A 182 15.51 -15.41 13.69
C SER A 182 15.73 -15.16 12.19
N LEU A 183 15.09 -14.15 11.61
CA LEU A 183 15.18 -13.80 10.18
C LEU A 183 15.89 -12.46 9.95
N VAL A 184 16.62 -11.92 10.94
CA VAL A 184 17.40 -10.68 10.73
C VAL A 184 18.53 -10.91 9.72
N SER A 185 19.17 -12.08 9.79
CA SER A 185 20.28 -12.47 8.91
C SER A 185 19.84 -12.64 7.46
N PRO A 186 20.56 -12.05 6.47
CA PRO A 186 20.30 -12.31 5.06
C PRO A 186 20.37 -13.80 4.70
N ALA A 187 21.29 -14.56 5.28
CA ALA A 187 21.40 -16.00 4.98
C ALA A 187 20.15 -16.78 5.42
N ASP A 188 19.57 -16.43 6.56
CA ASP A 188 18.35 -17.08 7.04
C ASP A 188 17.12 -16.63 6.25
N ARG A 189 17.07 -15.37 5.81
CA ARG A 189 16.06 -14.89 4.86
C ARG A 189 16.15 -15.56 3.50
N GLU A 190 17.34 -15.80 2.98
CA GLU A 190 17.53 -16.54 1.72
C GLU A 190 17.02 -17.98 1.83
N ARG A 191 17.37 -18.66 2.93
CA ARG A 191 16.87 -20.03 3.22
C ARG A 191 15.35 -20.06 3.38
N HIS A 192 14.78 -19.04 4.02
CA HIS A 192 13.35 -18.93 4.26
C HIS A 192 12.58 -18.63 2.96
N SER A 193 12.95 -17.56 2.27
CA SER A 193 12.24 -17.06 1.07
C SER A 193 12.53 -17.87 -0.19
N ARG A 194 13.65 -18.61 -0.22
CA ARG A 194 14.20 -19.26 -1.42
C ARG A 194 14.56 -18.27 -2.54
N HIS A 195 14.72 -17.00 -2.19
CA HIS A 195 15.16 -15.94 -3.07
C HIS A 195 16.47 -15.34 -2.53
N ARG A 196 17.33 -14.90 -3.45
CA ARG A 196 18.56 -14.17 -3.07
C ARG A 196 18.18 -12.94 -2.25
N GLN A 197 19.11 -12.46 -1.43
CA GLN A 197 18.89 -11.23 -0.69
C GLN A 197 19.57 -10.06 -1.36
N GLY A 198 18.90 -8.91 -1.35
CA GLY A 198 19.43 -7.66 -1.86
C GLY A 198 18.35 -6.62 -2.07
N PRO A 199 18.73 -5.35 -2.35
CA PRO A 199 17.79 -4.24 -2.47
C PRO A 199 16.73 -4.42 -3.56
N SER A 200 17.01 -5.25 -4.58
CA SER A 200 16.12 -5.51 -5.73
C SER A 200 15.57 -6.93 -5.78
N GLU A 201 15.79 -7.72 -4.74
CA GLU A 201 15.26 -9.08 -4.62
C GLU A 201 13.94 -9.07 -3.82
N PRO A 202 13.13 -10.13 -3.78
CA PRO A 202 11.93 -10.14 -2.92
C PRO A 202 12.25 -10.04 -1.42
N GLY A 203 11.48 -9.23 -0.67
CA GLY A 203 11.52 -9.12 0.79
C GLY A 203 10.30 -9.72 1.49
N CYS A 204 10.23 -9.60 2.82
CA CYS A 204 9.14 -10.13 3.63
C CYS A 204 7.76 -9.71 3.12
N ILE A 205 7.60 -8.40 2.86
CA ILE A 205 6.33 -7.83 2.41
C ILE A 205 5.96 -8.24 0.97
N ASP A 206 6.90 -8.68 0.12
CA ASP A 206 6.56 -9.11 -1.24
C ASP A 206 5.74 -10.40 -1.25
N CYS A 207 6.02 -11.31 -0.32
CA CYS A 207 5.31 -12.57 -0.18
C CYS A 207 4.16 -12.47 0.83
N HIS A 208 4.42 -11.91 2.01
CA HIS A 208 3.46 -11.92 3.12
C HIS A 208 2.44 -10.78 3.07
N MET A 209 2.70 -9.73 2.28
CA MET A 209 1.83 -8.57 2.06
C MET A 209 1.77 -8.21 0.57
N PRO A 210 1.28 -9.15 -0.29
CA PRO A 210 1.34 -8.97 -1.73
C PRO A 210 0.54 -7.74 -2.19
N SER A 211 0.96 -7.14 -3.30
CA SER A 211 0.30 -5.98 -3.92
C SER A 211 -0.98 -6.41 -4.64
N ILE A 212 -2.11 -6.44 -3.92
CA ILE A 212 -3.41 -6.93 -4.42
C ILE A 212 -4.58 -5.99 -4.13
N VAL A 213 -4.28 -4.77 -3.68
CA VAL A 213 -5.27 -3.79 -3.23
C VAL A 213 -5.28 -2.64 -4.19
N PHE A 214 -6.38 -2.45 -4.91
CA PHE A 214 -6.48 -1.46 -5.97
C PHE A 214 -7.24 -0.20 -5.52
N GLY A 215 -6.66 0.96 -5.74
CA GLY A 215 -7.29 2.24 -5.48
C GLY A 215 -6.37 3.40 -5.82
N ASP A 216 -6.94 4.59 -6.02
CA ASP A 216 -6.16 5.79 -6.40
C ASP A 216 -5.26 5.56 -7.63
N ARG A 217 -5.78 4.81 -8.61
CA ARG A 217 -5.09 4.48 -9.86
C ARG A 217 -3.75 3.76 -9.66
N THR A 218 -3.60 3.05 -8.54
CA THR A 218 -2.41 2.26 -8.22
C THR A 218 -2.79 0.99 -7.45
N VAL A 219 -1.81 0.13 -7.26
CA VAL A 219 -1.96 -1.10 -6.50
C VAL A 219 -1.03 -1.05 -5.29
N SER A 220 -1.62 -1.19 -4.12
CA SER A 220 -0.96 -1.20 -2.83
C SER A 220 -0.98 -2.60 -2.22
N ARG A 221 -0.24 -2.75 -1.12
CA ARG A 221 -0.07 -4.01 -0.40
C ARG A 221 -1.26 -4.27 0.51
N THR A 222 -1.70 -5.52 0.57
CA THR A 222 -2.66 -5.94 1.59
C THR A 222 -2.00 -6.00 2.96
N HIS A 223 -2.74 -5.57 3.97
CA HIS A 223 -2.42 -5.77 5.38
C HIS A 223 -2.98 -7.08 5.93
N ALA A 224 -3.59 -7.93 5.10
CA ALA A 224 -3.88 -9.32 5.43
C ALA A 224 -2.57 -10.15 5.48
N VAL A 225 -1.72 -9.84 6.46
CA VAL A 225 -0.39 -10.45 6.64
C VAL A 225 -0.58 -11.93 6.90
N ALA A 226 -0.20 -12.75 5.93
CA ALA A 226 -0.45 -14.19 5.94
C ALA A 226 0.75 -14.97 5.40
N ILE A 227 0.85 -16.24 5.78
CA ILE A 227 1.78 -17.18 5.13
C ILE A 227 1.22 -17.51 3.74
N PRO A 228 1.98 -17.29 2.64
CA PRO A 228 1.56 -17.67 1.30
C PRO A 228 1.28 -19.16 1.24
N ARG A 229 0.07 -19.51 0.81
CA ARG A 229 -0.36 -20.88 0.59
C ARG A 229 -0.97 -20.97 -0.80
N PRO A 230 -0.14 -21.07 -1.86
CA PRO A 230 -0.65 -21.13 -3.23
C PRO A 230 -1.59 -22.31 -3.49
N GLY A 231 -1.47 -23.40 -2.71
CA GLY A 231 -2.40 -24.53 -2.72
C GLY A 231 -3.61 -24.43 -1.78
N ALA A 232 -3.73 -23.39 -0.94
CA ALA A 232 -4.87 -23.29 -0.02
C ALA A 232 -6.19 -22.90 -0.73
N ASN A 233 -7.30 -23.28 -0.09
CA ASN A 233 -8.72 -23.17 -0.45
C ASN A 233 -9.05 -22.53 -1.85
N PRO A 234 -9.73 -23.26 -2.77
CA PRO A 234 -10.20 -22.73 -4.06
C PRO A 234 -11.05 -21.47 -3.98
N GLU A 235 -11.67 -21.17 -2.84
CA GLU A 235 -12.43 -19.93 -2.65
C GLU A 235 -11.56 -18.69 -2.54
N VAL A 236 -10.25 -18.83 -2.28
CA VAL A 236 -9.30 -17.71 -2.31
C VAL A 236 -9.04 -17.34 -3.77
N SER A 237 -9.93 -16.53 -4.36
CA SER A 237 -9.87 -16.12 -5.78
C SER A 237 -8.81 -15.04 -6.07
N ARG A 238 -8.19 -14.46 -5.04
CA ARG A 238 -7.24 -13.36 -5.20
C ARG A 238 -5.92 -13.78 -5.87
N PRO A 239 -5.20 -12.84 -6.52
CA PRO A 239 -3.85 -13.06 -7.02
C PRO A 239 -2.91 -13.61 -5.93
N ASP A 240 -2.05 -14.54 -6.32
CA ASP A 240 -1.12 -15.22 -5.42
C ASP A 240 0.21 -14.49 -5.37
N ALA A 241 0.85 -14.45 -4.20
CA ALA A 241 2.09 -13.70 -4.02
C ALA A 241 3.21 -14.17 -4.96
N CYS A 242 3.24 -15.46 -5.31
CA CYS A 242 4.22 -16.00 -6.25
C CYS A 242 3.92 -15.55 -7.68
N THR A 243 2.64 -15.56 -8.10
CA THR A 243 2.25 -15.24 -9.49
C THR A 243 2.34 -13.74 -9.80
N LEU A 244 2.35 -12.87 -8.79
CA LEU A 244 2.59 -11.43 -8.98
C LEU A 244 4.01 -11.09 -9.49
N CYS A 245 4.99 -11.96 -9.24
CA CYS A 245 6.30 -11.87 -9.89
C CYS A 245 6.41 -12.89 -11.01
N HIS A 246 5.94 -14.13 -10.80
CA HIS A 246 5.94 -15.17 -11.82
C HIS A 246 4.71 -15.12 -12.72
N VAL A 247 4.53 -14.01 -13.43
CA VAL A 247 3.28 -13.63 -14.12
C VAL A 247 2.83 -14.60 -15.21
N ASN A 248 3.74 -15.42 -15.75
CA ASN A 248 3.42 -16.47 -16.73
C ASN A 248 3.15 -17.86 -16.09
N ARG A 249 3.27 -17.98 -14.76
CA ARG A 249 3.01 -19.22 -14.03
C ARG A 249 1.66 -19.16 -13.34
N ASP A 250 1.07 -20.32 -13.12
CA ASP A 250 -0.17 -20.47 -12.36
C ASP A 250 0.09 -20.83 -10.90
N ARG A 251 -0.98 -20.87 -10.10
CA ARG A 251 -0.89 -21.26 -8.69
C ARG A 251 -0.57 -22.73 -8.50
N ALA A 252 -0.87 -23.59 -9.47
CA ALA A 252 -0.48 -25.00 -9.41
C ALA A 252 1.05 -25.15 -9.42
N TRP A 253 1.75 -24.36 -10.23
CA TRP A 253 3.22 -24.27 -10.20
C TRP A 253 3.73 -23.79 -8.83
N ALA A 254 3.15 -22.71 -8.29
CA ALA A 254 3.55 -22.17 -7.00
C ALA A 254 3.30 -23.17 -5.85
N ALA A 255 2.19 -23.91 -5.90
CA ALA A 255 1.84 -24.96 -4.94
C ALA A 255 2.86 -26.10 -4.93
N MET A 256 3.37 -26.51 -6.09
CA MET A 256 4.43 -27.51 -6.17
C MET A 256 5.73 -27.02 -5.51
N ALA A 257 6.12 -25.78 -5.79
CA ALA A 257 7.31 -25.18 -5.17
C ALA A 257 7.15 -25.10 -3.64
N ALA A 258 5.96 -24.70 -3.17
CA ALA A 258 5.68 -24.59 -1.75
C ALA A 258 5.69 -25.94 -1.02
N ALA A 259 5.15 -26.98 -1.64
CA ALA A 259 5.23 -28.35 -1.13
C ALA A 259 6.69 -28.84 -1.05
N ALA A 260 7.51 -28.56 -2.08
CA ALA A 260 8.90 -29.00 -2.12
C ALA A 260 9.80 -28.29 -1.09
N TRP A 261 9.60 -26.98 -0.87
CA TRP A 261 10.51 -26.18 -0.06
C TRP A 261 10.10 -25.99 1.39
N TRP A 262 8.80 -25.96 1.66
CA TRP A 262 8.23 -25.67 2.99
C TRP A 262 7.29 -26.78 3.49
N GLN A 263 7.22 -27.91 2.77
CA GLN A 263 6.39 -29.07 3.16
C GLN A 263 4.91 -28.69 3.38
N GLN A 264 4.41 -27.71 2.63
CA GLN A 264 2.99 -27.37 2.66
C GLN A 264 2.16 -28.46 1.95
N ASP A 265 0.90 -28.62 2.37
CA ASP A 265 -0.03 -29.52 1.72
C ASP A 265 -0.20 -29.14 0.24
N LEU A 266 0.03 -30.12 -0.64
CA LEU A 266 -0.12 -29.94 -2.07
C LEU A 266 -1.58 -30.13 -2.48
N HIS A 267 -2.26 -29.02 -2.79
CA HIS A 267 -3.51 -29.07 -3.55
C HIS A 267 -3.29 -28.39 -4.89
N ARG A 268 -3.38 -29.18 -5.96
CA ARG A 268 -3.11 -28.73 -7.31
C ARG A 268 -4.42 -28.35 -7.98
N ARG A 269 -4.72 -27.06 -8.05
CA ARG A 269 -5.81 -26.55 -8.88
C ARG A 269 -5.24 -25.55 -9.89
N PRO A 270 -5.50 -25.72 -11.20
CA PRO A 270 -5.13 -24.73 -12.19
C PRO A 270 -5.79 -23.39 -11.87
N SER A 271 -5.04 -22.31 -12.08
CA SER A 271 -5.56 -20.95 -12.02
C SER A 271 -5.10 -20.20 -13.26
N ALA A 272 -5.81 -19.14 -13.64
CA ALA A 272 -5.29 -18.20 -14.63
C ALA A 272 -3.96 -17.58 -14.13
N PRO A 273 -2.89 -17.56 -14.94
CA PRO A 273 -1.73 -16.69 -14.72
C PRO A 273 -2.13 -15.21 -14.76
N GLU A 274 -1.28 -14.31 -14.27
CA GLU A 274 -1.60 -12.87 -14.29
C GLU A 274 -1.77 -12.33 -15.71
N THR A 275 -1.03 -12.85 -16.69
CA THR A 275 -1.21 -12.50 -18.11
C THR A 275 -2.61 -12.82 -18.63
N THR A 276 -3.25 -13.87 -18.11
CA THR A 276 -4.65 -14.19 -18.43
C THR A 276 -5.62 -13.33 -17.61
N ARG A 277 -5.33 -13.10 -16.32
CA ARG A 277 -6.17 -12.21 -15.48
C ARG A 277 -6.22 -10.79 -16.02
N LEU A 278 -5.13 -10.30 -16.61
CA LEU A 278 -5.06 -8.99 -17.27
C LEU A 278 -6.14 -8.79 -18.34
N LEU A 279 -6.56 -9.85 -19.02
CA LEU A 279 -7.52 -9.79 -20.13
C LEU A 279 -8.94 -10.20 -19.72
N ALA A 280 -9.06 -11.11 -18.76
CA ALA A 280 -10.34 -11.77 -18.44
C ALA A 280 -10.84 -11.51 -17.01
N GLY A 281 -10.02 -10.91 -16.14
CA GLY A 281 -10.40 -10.59 -14.77
C GLY A 281 -11.38 -9.43 -14.68
N ASP A 282 -11.95 -9.22 -13.49
CA ASP A 282 -12.64 -7.96 -13.19
C ASP A 282 -11.66 -6.77 -13.10
N ALA A 283 -12.16 -5.55 -12.93
CA ALA A 283 -11.31 -4.36 -12.98
C ALA A 283 -10.18 -4.37 -11.93
N VAL A 284 -10.45 -4.88 -10.72
CA VAL A 284 -9.42 -5.00 -9.66
C VAL A 284 -8.38 -6.04 -10.07
N GLU A 285 -8.81 -7.21 -10.55
CA GLU A 285 -7.90 -8.26 -11.02
C GLU A 285 -7.04 -7.79 -12.19
N ARG A 286 -7.63 -7.08 -13.16
CA ARG A 286 -6.90 -6.51 -14.31
C ARG A 286 -5.92 -5.42 -13.87
N ALA A 287 -6.29 -4.54 -12.93
CA ALA A 287 -5.37 -3.55 -12.38
C ALA A 287 -4.19 -4.20 -11.64
N VAL A 288 -4.45 -5.21 -10.81
CA VAL A 288 -3.39 -5.95 -10.09
C VAL A 288 -2.47 -6.66 -11.07
N ALA A 289 -3.03 -7.32 -12.11
CA ALA A 289 -2.23 -7.94 -13.15
C ALA A 289 -1.42 -6.90 -13.94
N ALA A 290 -2.02 -5.77 -14.33
CA ALA A 290 -1.33 -4.70 -15.05
C ALA A 290 -0.16 -4.15 -14.25
N TYR A 291 -0.36 -3.93 -12.95
CA TYR A 291 0.69 -3.54 -12.02
C TYR A 291 1.80 -4.60 -11.94
N ALA A 292 1.43 -5.87 -11.72
CA ALA A 292 2.37 -6.98 -11.63
C ALA A 292 3.26 -7.11 -12.87
N LEU A 293 2.69 -7.03 -14.08
CA LEU A 293 3.46 -7.12 -15.33
C LEU A 293 4.44 -5.95 -15.53
N GLY A 294 4.18 -4.79 -14.92
CA GLY A 294 5.06 -3.61 -14.99
C GLY A 294 6.25 -3.65 -14.04
N ARG A 295 6.24 -4.54 -13.05
CA ARG A 295 7.27 -4.62 -12.01
C ARG A 295 8.60 -5.13 -12.56
N ARG A 296 9.70 -4.68 -11.95
CA ARG A 296 11.05 -5.16 -12.29
C ARG A 296 11.24 -6.63 -11.95
N GLU A 297 10.62 -7.08 -10.86
CA GLU A 297 10.74 -8.44 -10.36
C GLU A 297 9.91 -9.44 -11.18
N ALA A 298 9.06 -8.95 -12.08
CA ALA A 298 8.19 -9.79 -12.87
C ALA A 298 9.00 -10.67 -13.82
N ASP A 299 9.02 -11.98 -13.55
CA ASP A 299 9.55 -13.07 -14.37
C ASP A 299 10.89 -12.64 -15.01
N PRO A 300 11.97 -12.56 -14.21
CA PRO A 300 13.22 -11.89 -14.59
C PRO A 300 13.96 -12.53 -15.77
N LEU A 301 13.53 -13.72 -16.19
CA LEU A 301 14.11 -14.51 -17.29
C LEU A 301 13.28 -14.44 -18.59
N ALA A 302 12.12 -13.81 -18.57
CA ALA A 302 11.19 -13.81 -19.70
C ALA A 302 11.32 -12.54 -20.55
N GLU A 303 10.94 -12.67 -21.82
CA GLU A 303 10.92 -11.54 -22.75
C GLU A 303 9.91 -10.48 -22.30
N VAL A 304 10.34 -9.22 -22.35
CA VAL A 304 9.53 -8.08 -21.92
C VAL A 304 8.60 -7.60 -23.02
N THR A 305 8.97 -7.77 -24.29
CA THR A 305 8.18 -7.30 -25.43
C THR A 305 6.74 -7.86 -25.45
N PRO A 306 6.48 -9.16 -25.23
CA PRO A 306 5.11 -9.67 -25.17
C PRO A 306 4.27 -9.05 -24.03
N ARG A 307 4.88 -8.73 -22.89
CA ARG A 307 4.19 -8.04 -21.79
C ARG A 307 3.86 -6.60 -22.13
N LEU A 308 4.82 -5.92 -22.77
CA LEU A 308 4.67 -4.55 -23.19
C LEU A 308 3.48 -4.43 -24.15
N GLU A 309 3.35 -5.33 -25.13
CA GLU A 309 2.20 -5.35 -26.04
C GLU A 309 0.87 -5.60 -25.31
N GLN A 310 0.82 -6.56 -24.38
CA GLN A 310 -0.40 -6.81 -23.58
C GLN A 310 -0.81 -5.58 -22.75
N LEU A 311 0.15 -4.90 -22.11
CA LEU A 311 -0.13 -3.69 -21.37
C LEU A 311 -0.59 -2.54 -22.28
N ILE A 312 0.01 -2.41 -23.47
CA ILE A 312 -0.40 -1.43 -24.47
C ILE A 312 -1.83 -1.71 -24.98
N ASP A 313 -2.22 -2.97 -25.15
CA ASP A 313 -3.62 -3.34 -25.46
C ASP A 313 -4.58 -2.87 -24.36
N VAL A 314 -4.21 -3.08 -23.09
CA VAL A 314 -5.01 -2.62 -21.94
C VAL A 314 -5.13 -1.09 -21.94
N VAL A 315 -4.03 -0.35 -22.13
CA VAL A 315 -4.07 1.12 -22.27
C VAL A 315 -5.00 1.54 -23.41
N THR A 316 -5.05 0.77 -24.49
CA THR A 316 -5.88 1.10 -25.66
C THR A 316 -7.36 0.90 -25.38
N ASP A 317 -7.74 -0.27 -24.87
CA ASP A 317 -9.09 -0.79 -25.02
C ASP A 317 -9.78 -1.22 -23.71
N ASP A 318 -9.09 -1.23 -22.56
CA ASP A 318 -9.74 -1.55 -21.29
C ASP A 318 -10.89 -0.57 -21.02
N PRO A 319 -12.10 -1.03 -20.66
CA PRO A 319 -13.22 -0.13 -20.38
C PRO A 319 -12.97 0.76 -19.15
N ASP A 320 -12.22 0.27 -18.16
CA ASP A 320 -11.97 0.98 -16.90
C ASP A 320 -10.80 1.95 -17.03
N VAL A 321 -11.06 3.22 -16.72
CA VAL A 321 -10.06 4.29 -16.87
C VAL A 321 -8.88 4.14 -15.91
N ASP A 322 -9.12 3.67 -14.70
CA ASP A 322 -8.08 3.55 -13.69
C ASP A 322 -7.19 2.33 -13.99
N VAL A 323 -7.76 1.25 -14.56
CA VAL A 323 -6.98 0.14 -15.12
C VAL A 323 -6.07 0.61 -16.26
N ARG A 324 -6.57 1.45 -17.17
CA ARG A 324 -5.75 2.06 -18.24
C ARG A 324 -4.60 2.89 -17.67
N VAL A 325 -4.84 3.65 -16.61
CA VAL A 325 -3.80 4.46 -15.96
C VAL A 325 -2.72 3.59 -15.30
N VAL A 326 -3.12 2.52 -14.60
CA VAL A 326 -2.16 1.55 -14.04
C VAL A 326 -1.33 0.92 -15.15
N ALA A 327 -1.97 0.47 -16.23
CA ALA A 327 -1.27 -0.13 -17.37
C ALA A 327 -0.28 0.85 -18.02
N LEU A 328 -0.65 2.12 -18.19
CA LEU A 328 0.25 3.13 -18.75
C LEU A 328 1.47 3.39 -17.85
N ARG A 329 1.29 3.40 -16.52
CA ARG A 329 2.40 3.48 -15.56
C ARG A 329 3.32 2.27 -15.68
N SER A 330 2.77 1.06 -15.78
CA SER A 330 3.53 -0.17 -16.01
C SER A 330 4.30 -0.16 -17.33
N VAL A 331 3.70 0.36 -18.41
CA VAL A 331 4.37 0.58 -19.71
C VAL A 331 5.55 1.54 -19.54
N ARG A 332 5.33 2.69 -18.88
CA ARG A 332 6.36 3.71 -18.60
C ARG A 332 7.54 3.09 -17.87
N ASP A 333 7.28 2.31 -16.83
CA ASP A 333 8.30 1.66 -16.00
C ASP A 333 9.16 0.67 -16.80
N LEU A 334 8.52 -0.17 -17.63
CA LEU A 334 9.24 -1.11 -18.50
C LEU A 334 10.07 -0.39 -19.57
N VAL A 335 9.48 0.61 -20.23
CA VAL A 335 10.12 1.40 -21.29
C VAL A 335 11.29 2.20 -20.73
N ALA A 336 11.15 2.86 -19.58
CA ALA A 336 12.22 3.63 -18.95
C ALA A 336 13.47 2.79 -18.67
N ARG A 337 13.29 1.50 -18.33
CA ARG A 337 14.39 0.57 -18.04
C ARG A 337 15.08 0.04 -19.29
N GLN A 338 14.33 -0.27 -20.34
CA GLN A 338 14.85 -1.04 -21.48
C GLN A 338 15.01 -0.21 -22.76
N HIS A 339 14.15 0.78 -22.94
CA HIS A 339 14.05 1.59 -24.15
C HIS A 339 13.81 3.07 -23.79
N PRO A 340 14.71 3.74 -23.02
CA PRO A 340 14.47 5.10 -22.52
C PRO A 340 14.21 6.14 -23.61
N ARG A 341 14.67 5.91 -24.86
CA ARG A 341 14.38 6.76 -26.03
C ARG A 341 12.91 6.73 -26.45
N VAL A 342 12.18 5.69 -26.09
CA VAL A 342 10.75 5.52 -26.40
C VAL A 342 9.88 6.25 -25.36
N LEU A 343 10.44 6.67 -24.21
CA LEU A 343 9.69 7.26 -23.10
C LEU A 343 8.83 8.47 -23.51
N ARG A 344 9.32 9.31 -24.42
CA ARG A 344 8.55 10.45 -24.98
C ARG A 344 7.21 10.04 -25.59
N PHE A 345 7.15 8.85 -26.22
CA PHE A 345 5.92 8.37 -26.84
C PHE A 345 4.95 7.84 -25.79
N VAL A 346 5.45 7.35 -24.64
CA VAL A 346 4.63 7.00 -23.49
C VAL A 346 4.03 8.27 -22.87
N ASP A 347 4.84 9.33 -22.74
CA ASP A 347 4.42 10.63 -22.20
C ASP A 347 3.34 11.31 -23.05
N ASP A 348 3.30 11.03 -24.36
CA ASP A 348 2.28 11.51 -25.30
C ASP A 348 0.95 10.73 -25.21
N VAL A 349 0.89 9.60 -24.50
CA VAL A 349 -0.33 8.82 -24.34
C VAL A 349 -1.14 9.34 -23.16
N ASP A 350 -2.36 9.79 -23.45
CA ASP A 350 -3.36 10.06 -22.44
C ASP A 350 -4.31 8.86 -22.27
N ALA A 351 -4.25 8.21 -21.10
CA ALA A 351 -5.10 7.07 -20.75
C ALA A 351 -6.58 7.44 -20.55
N ILE A 352 -6.90 8.72 -20.31
CA ILE A 352 -8.26 9.22 -20.11
C ILE A 352 -8.88 9.79 -21.40
N ALA A 353 -8.06 10.11 -22.41
CA ALA A 353 -8.52 10.63 -23.70
C ALA A 353 -9.55 9.72 -24.40
N ALA A 354 -10.34 10.30 -25.30
CA ALA A 354 -11.31 9.56 -26.09
C ALA A 354 -10.64 8.44 -26.90
N ARG A 355 -11.32 7.30 -27.04
CA ARG A 355 -10.75 6.06 -27.63
C ARG A 355 -10.07 6.28 -29.00
N PRO A 356 -10.61 7.06 -29.96
CA PRO A 356 -9.93 7.29 -31.24
C PRO A 356 -8.58 8.01 -31.10
N GLU A 357 -8.50 8.98 -30.19
CA GLU A 357 -7.25 9.71 -29.92
C GLU A 357 -6.23 8.81 -29.23
N ARG A 358 -6.67 8.09 -28.18
CA ARG A 358 -5.83 7.15 -27.45
C ARG A 358 -5.24 6.08 -28.38
N ARG A 359 -6.04 5.52 -29.29
CA ARG A 359 -5.58 4.57 -30.32
C ARG A 359 -4.48 5.14 -31.22
N ARG A 360 -4.60 6.40 -31.65
CA ARG A 360 -3.55 7.05 -32.48
C ARG A 360 -2.24 7.19 -31.71
N ARG A 361 -2.29 7.67 -30.46
CA ARG A 361 -1.11 7.85 -29.61
C ARG A 361 -0.45 6.52 -29.28
N VAL A 362 -1.25 5.51 -28.92
CA VAL A 362 -0.77 4.16 -28.67
C VAL A 362 -0.16 3.52 -29.92
N GLN A 363 -0.73 3.74 -31.11
CA GLN A 363 -0.12 3.22 -32.34
C GLN A 363 1.29 3.80 -32.56
N ALA A 364 1.47 5.12 -32.35
CA ALA A 364 2.79 5.74 -32.43
C ALA A 364 3.77 5.17 -31.40
N LEU A 365 3.30 4.84 -30.19
CA LEU A 365 4.09 4.13 -29.18
C LEU A 365 4.50 2.73 -29.66
N ARG A 366 3.57 1.94 -30.22
CA ARG A 366 3.87 0.60 -30.77
C ARG A 366 4.93 0.66 -31.86
N ASP A 367 4.79 1.59 -32.79
CA ASP A 367 5.74 1.76 -33.89
C ASP A 367 7.14 2.11 -33.34
N ALA A 368 7.21 2.95 -32.31
CA ALA A 368 8.47 3.30 -31.65
C ALA A 368 9.09 2.11 -30.88
N VAL A 369 8.28 1.30 -30.20
CA VAL A 369 8.73 0.07 -29.53
C VAL A 369 9.27 -0.92 -30.55
N ALA A 370 8.53 -1.19 -31.62
CA ALA A 370 8.95 -2.11 -32.69
C ALA A 370 10.26 -1.66 -33.35
N ALA A 371 10.41 -0.36 -33.62
CA ALA A 371 11.66 0.18 -34.14
C ALA A 371 12.84 0.01 -33.16
N ALA A 372 12.60 0.14 -31.86
CA ALA A 372 13.63 -0.01 -30.84
C ALA A 372 14.04 -1.46 -30.59
N THR A 373 13.16 -2.43 -30.84
CA THR A 373 13.45 -3.87 -30.68
C THR A 373 14.06 -4.50 -31.94
N ALA A 374 13.82 -3.92 -33.13
CA ALA A 374 14.32 -4.42 -34.42
C ALA A 374 15.82 -4.13 -34.71
N ASP A 375 16.55 -3.38 -33.86
CA ASP A 375 18.00 -3.14 -33.99
C ASP A 375 18.82 -4.00 -32.98
N PRO A 376 19.13 -5.27 -33.31
CA PRO A 376 19.91 -6.14 -32.43
C PRO A 376 21.42 -5.83 -32.41
N LEU A 377 21.94 -5.03 -33.35
CA LEU A 377 23.39 -4.90 -33.59
C LEU A 377 24.13 -3.94 -32.64
N ARG A 378 23.44 -3.28 -31.71
CA ARG A 378 24.08 -2.37 -30.73
C ARG A 378 24.21 -2.92 -29.31
N ARG A 379 23.73 -4.14 -29.01
CA ARG A 379 23.73 -4.69 -27.64
C ARG A 379 25.11 -5.11 -27.09
N HIS A 380 26.19 -5.03 -27.88
CA HIS A 380 27.55 -5.45 -27.47
C HIS A 380 28.62 -4.34 -27.47
N ARG A 381 28.22 -3.07 -27.40
CA ARG A 381 29.17 -1.98 -27.14
C ARG A 381 28.80 -1.25 -25.87
N HIS A 382 29.16 -1.80 -24.71
CA HIS A 382 29.55 -1.06 -23.50
C HIS A 382 30.21 -2.00 -22.50
#